data_AF-A0AAN4Z1M1-F1
#
_entry.id   AF-A0AAN4Z1M1-F1
#
_cell.length_a   1.000
_cell.length_b   1.000
_cell.length_c   1.000
_cell.angle_alpha   90.00
_cell.angle_beta   90.00
_cell.angle_gamma   90.00
#
_symmetry.space_group_name_H-M   'P 1'
#
loop_
_entity.id
_entity.type
_entity.pdbx_description
1 polymer ?
#
loop_
_entity_poly.entity_id
_entity_poly.type
_entity_poly.pdbx_seq_one_letter_code
_entity_poly.pdbx_strand_id
1 'polypeptide(L)'
;MTETSAGSFMTAATDPAREKLETVGKALPHVQAKVVDSQNHILPKGIRGELCISGYLLQKGYYKNEEKTAEALVRDENGVIWIHTGDEASIDEKGYCRITGRIKDIIIRGELAWLESVLQMS
;
A
#
# COMPACT_ATOMS: atom_id res chain seq x y z
N MET A 1 7.35 -8.93 -2.43
CA MET A 1 6.82 -8.78 -1.06
C MET A 1 6.17 -10.10 -0.69
N THR A 2 6.59 -10.71 0.42
CA THR A 2 6.04 -11.98 0.94
C THR A 2 5.36 -11.77 2.30
N GLU A 3 5.46 -10.55 2.84
CA GLU A 3 4.96 -10.18 4.17
C GLU A 3 3.46 -9.85 4.21
N THR A 4 2.85 -9.65 3.04
CA THR A 4 1.39 -9.60 2.90
C THR A 4 1.03 -10.79 2.02
N SER A 5 0.71 -11.92 2.65
CA SER A 5 0.24 -13.11 1.95
C SER A 5 -0.83 -12.70 0.93
N ALA A 6 -0.77 -13.32 -0.25
CA ALA A 6 -1.38 -12.94 -1.54
C ALA A 6 -2.93 -12.79 -1.58
N GLY A 7 -3.56 -12.26 -0.54
CA GLY A 7 -5.01 -12.20 -0.37
C GLY A 7 -5.44 -11.12 0.62
N SER A 8 -4.80 -9.95 0.68
CA SER A 8 -5.42 -8.83 1.40
C SER A 8 -6.58 -8.21 0.61
N PHE A 9 -6.49 -8.25 -0.72
CA PHE A 9 -7.53 -7.82 -1.64
C PHE A 9 -7.83 -8.91 -2.65
N MET A 10 -9.10 -9.04 -3.05
CA MET A 10 -9.50 -9.97 -4.10
C MET A 10 -10.70 -9.44 -4.86
N THR A 11 -10.71 -9.68 -6.18
CA THR A 11 -11.89 -9.48 -7.02
C THR A 11 -12.76 -10.73 -7.01
N ALA A 12 -14.06 -10.57 -6.91
CA ALA A 12 -15.02 -11.66 -6.99
C ALA A 12 -15.30 -12.01 -8.46
N ALA A 13 -15.66 -13.27 -8.75
CA ALA A 13 -16.05 -13.68 -10.09
C ALA A 13 -17.23 -12.86 -10.64
N THR A 14 -18.10 -12.40 -9.74
CA THR A 14 -19.26 -11.56 -10.00
C THR A 14 -18.95 -10.08 -10.19
N ASP A 15 -17.72 -9.63 -9.95
CA ASP A 15 -17.36 -8.22 -10.15
C ASP A 15 -17.44 -7.84 -11.64
N PRO A 16 -17.75 -6.56 -11.94
CA PRO A 16 -17.72 -6.04 -13.31
C PRO A 16 -16.36 -6.30 -13.96
N ALA A 17 -16.35 -6.58 -15.27
CA ALA A 17 -15.12 -6.91 -16.01
C ALA A 17 -14.02 -5.85 -15.84
N ARG A 18 -14.40 -4.57 -15.84
CA ARG A 18 -13.48 -3.46 -15.62
C ARG A 18 -12.78 -3.53 -14.26
N GLU A 19 -13.52 -3.77 -13.19
CA GLU A 19 -12.93 -3.83 -11.84
C GLU A 19 -12.02 -5.05 -11.68
N LYS A 20 -12.31 -6.14 -12.38
CA LYS A 20 -11.44 -7.32 -12.43
C LYS A 20 -10.11 -7.07 -13.14
N LEU A 21 -10.07 -6.14 -14.09
CA LEU A 21 -8.88 -5.83 -14.88
C LEU A 21 -8.05 -4.67 -14.31
N GLU A 22 -8.70 -3.69 -13.69
CA GLU A 22 -8.07 -2.44 -13.28
C GLU A 22 -7.75 -2.36 -11.78
N THR A 23 -8.20 -3.33 -10.98
CA THR A 23 -8.11 -3.27 -9.52
C THR A 23 -7.58 -4.58 -8.94
N VAL A 24 -7.02 -4.52 -7.73
CA VAL A 24 -6.72 -5.72 -6.94
C VAL A 24 -7.95 -6.22 -6.16
N GLY A 25 -9.11 -5.59 -6.35
CA GLY A 25 -10.36 -5.94 -5.71
C GLY A 25 -10.60 -5.23 -4.39
N LYS A 26 -11.41 -5.83 -3.53
CA LYS A 26 -11.78 -5.27 -2.22
C LYS A 26 -11.05 -6.01 -1.11
N ALA A 27 -10.90 -5.33 0.02
CA ALA A 27 -10.31 -5.95 1.21
C ALA A 27 -11.12 -7.20 1.61
N LEU A 28 -10.43 -8.29 1.94
CA LEU A 28 -11.08 -9.51 2.42
C LEU A 28 -11.77 -9.27 3.78
N PRO A 29 -12.73 -10.14 4.18
CA PRO A 29 -13.31 -10.08 5.51
C PRO A 29 -12.23 -10.08 6.60
N HIS A 30 -12.44 -9.25 7.63
CA HIS A 30 -11.51 -9.06 8.75
C HIS A 30 -10.14 -8.45 8.38
N VAL A 31 -10.01 -7.92 7.16
CA VAL A 31 -8.89 -7.07 6.74
C VAL A 31 -9.34 -5.63 6.76
N GLN A 32 -8.54 -4.77 7.38
CA GLN A 32 -8.69 -3.33 7.32
C GLN A 32 -7.63 -2.76 6.39
N ALA A 33 -8.02 -1.75 5.61
CA ALA A 33 -7.10 -1.04 4.73
C ALA A 33 -7.40 0.45 4.74
N LYS A 34 -6.32 1.23 4.70
CA LYS A 34 -6.36 2.70 4.59
C LYS A 34 -5.27 3.16 3.63
N VAL A 35 -5.47 4.34 3.06
CA VAL A 35 -4.47 5.04 2.27
C VAL A 35 -4.02 6.25 3.07
N VAL A 36 -2.72 6.47 3.20
CA VAL A 36 -2.14 7.56 4.00
C VAL A 36 -1.17 8.43 3.20
N ASP A 37 -0.97 9.66 3.65
CA ASP A 37 0.09 10.55 3.16
C ASP A 37 1.45 10.25 3.82
N SER A 38 2.48 11.02 3.45
CA SER A 38 3.84 10.89 4.03
C SER A 38 3.93 11.25 5.51
N GLN A 39 2.89 11.86 6.08
CA GLN A 39 2.78 12.21 7.51
C GLN A 39 1.89 11.21 8.27
N ASN A 40 1.48 10.09 7.64
CA ASN A 40 0.57 9.08 8.17
C ASN A 40 -0.87 9.55 8.40
N HIS A 41 -1.30 10.66 7.80
CA HIS A 41 -2.70 11.07 7.83
C HIS A 41 -3.52 10.27 6.82
N ILE A 42 -4.71 9.85 7.24
CA ILE A 42 -5.64 9.12 6.36
C ILE A 42 -6.14 10.04 5.26
N LEU A 43 -5.98 9.59 4.02
CA LEU A 43 -6.44 10.32 2.84
C LEU A 43 -7.90 9.99 2.51
N PRO A 44 -8.65 10.95 1.92
CA PRO A 44 -9.99 10.68 1.38
C PRO A 44 -9.98 9.57 0.31
N LYS A 45 -11.16 8.97 0.09
CA LYS A 45 -11.35 7.95 -0.95
C LYS A 45 -10.99 8.52 -2.34
N GLY A 46 -10.38 7.68 -3.16
CA GLY A 46 -9.92 8.02 -4.52
C GLY A 46 -8.60 8.79 -4.59
N ILE A 47 -8.08 9.30 -3.46
CA ILE A 47 -6.77 9.95 -3.43
C ILE A 47 -5.66 8.89 -3.36
N ARG A 48 -4.55 9.15 -4.06
CA ARG A 48 -3.38 8.29 -4.06
C ARG A 48 -2.48 8.56 -2.87
N GLY A 49 -1.97 7.50 -2.27
CA GLY A 49 -1.02 7.55 -1.17
C GLY A 49 -0.50 6.16 -0.87
N GLU A 50 0.15 6.00 0.29
CA GLU A 50 0.64 4.69 0.70
C GLU A 50 -0.50 3.80 1.19
N LEU A 51 -0.54 2.55 0.71
CA LEU A 51 -1.44 1.53 1.21
C LEU A 51 -0.94 0.97 2.55
N CYS A 52 -1.79 1.04 3.57
CA CYS A 52 -1.57 0.38 4.86
C CYS A 52 -2.64 -0.67 5.11
N ILE A 53 -2.22 -1.83 5.65
CA ILE A 53 -3.10 -2.97 5.89
C ILE A 53 -3.01 -3.40 7.35
N SER A 54 -4.15 -3.78 7.92
CA SER A 54 -4.25 -4.42 9.23
C SER A 54 -5.22 -5.61 9.17
N GLY A 55 -5.11 -6.53 10.13
CA GLY A 55 -6.01 -7.67 10.25
C GLY A 55 -5.31 -8.95 10.72
N TYR A 56 -6.01 -10.08 10.61
CA TYR A 56 -5.48 -11.37 11.05
C TYR A 56 -4.32 -11.90 10.19
N LEU A 57 -4.14 -11.35 8.99
CA LEU A 57 -3.10 -11.74 8.03
C LEU A 57 -1.71 -11.22 8.40
N LEU A 58 -1.61 -10.37 9.43
CA LEU A 58 -0.33 -9.79 9.85
C LEU A 58 0.59 -10.87 10.40
N GLN A 59 1.79 -10.96 9.81
CA GLN A 59 2.88 -11.76 10.36
C GLN A 59 3.25 -11.24 11.76
N LYS A 60 3.68 -12.14 12.66
CA LYS A 60 4.13 -11.77 14.01
C LYS A 60 5.38 -10.87 14.01
N GLY A 61 6.08 -10.77 12.89
CA GLY A 61 7.31 -10.02 12.71
C GLY A 61 8.32 -10.75 11.85
N TYR A 62 9.45 -10.11 11.60
CA TYR A 62 10.61 -10.71 10.94
C TYR A 62 11.34 -11.64 11.91
N TYR A 63 11.68 -12.84 11.45
CA TYR A 63 12.39 -13.83 12.25
C TYR A 63 13.75 -13.28 12.72
N LYS A 64 13.93 -13.19 14.05
CA LYS A 64 15.14 -12.67 14.73
C LYS A 64 15.56 -11.25 14.32
N ASN A 65 14.63 -10.44 13.83
CA ASN A 65 14.90 -9.05 13.48
C ASN A 65 13.81 -8.14 14.06
N GLU A 66 13.96 -7.85 15.36
CA GLU A 66 13.02 -7.02 16.12
C GLU A 66 12.99 -5.57 15.64
N GLU A 67 14.13 -5.04 15.19
CA GLU A 67 14.26 -3.69 14.65
C GLU A 67 13.43 -3.52 13.37
N LYS A 68 13.62 -4.40 12.37
CA LYS A 68 12.76 -4.40 11.15
C LYS A 68 11.31 -4.71 11.44
N THR A 69 11.04 -5.47 12.51
CA THR A 69 9.66 -5.75 12.95
C THR A 69 8.98 -4.50 13.48
N ALA A 70 9.67 -3.72 14.32
CA ALA A 70 9.17 -2.46 14.85
C ALA A 70 9.00 -1.40 13.74
N GLU A 71 9.91 -1.36 12.77
CA GLU A 71 9.79 -0.47 11.60
C GLU A 71 8.58 -0.82 10.72
N ALA A 72 8.28 -2.11 10.53
CA ALA A 72 7.20 -2.54 9.65
C ALA A 72 5.82 -2.58 10.33
N LEU A 73 5.76 -2.70 11.67
CA LEU A 73 4.53 -2.81 12.46
C LEU A 73 4.27 -1.50 13.21
N VAL A 74 3.54 -0.58 12.57
CA VAL A 74 3.20 0.73 13.15
C VAL A 74 1.91 0.60 13.96
N ARG A 75 1.93 1.00 15.24
CA ARG A 75 0.73 1.05 16.08
C ARG A 75 0.07 2.41 15.99
N ASP A 76 -1.25 2.44 15.79
CA ASP A 76 -2.02 3.67 15.92
C ASP A 76 -2.39 3.97 17.39
N GLU A 77 -3.04 5.12 17.61
CA GLU A 77 -3.51 5.58 18.91
C GLU A 77 -4.48 4.61 19.62
N ASN A 78 -5.17 3.76 18.85
CA ASN A 78 -6.09 2.76 19.35
C ASN A 78 -5.41 1.40 19.59
N GLY A 79 -4.09 1.32 19.37
CA GLY A 79 -3.29 0.11 19.54
C GLY A 79 -3.40 -0.88 18.38
N VAL A 80 -4.03 -0.51 17.26
CA VAL A 80 -4.14 -1.37 16.07
C VAL A 80 -2.80 -1.35 15.33
N ILE A 81 -2.32 -2.55 14.98
CA ILE A 81 -1.07 -2.70 14.23
C ILE A 81 -1.35 -2.58 12.75
N TRP A 82 -0.60 -1.73 12.07
CA TRP A 82 -0.66 -1.47 10.63
C TRP A 82 0.68 -1.83 9.99
N ILE A 83 0.63 -2.52 8.85
CA ILE A 83 1.77 -2.69 7.96
C ILE A 83 1.69 -1.68 6.83
N HIS A 84 2.77 -0.93 6.65
CA HIS A 84 3.03 -0.11 5.47
C HIS A 84 3.51 -1.02 4.35
N THR A 85 2.76 -1.10 3.24
CA THR A 85 3.11 -2.04 2.16
C THR A 85 4.18 -1.49 1.22
N GLY A 86 4.47 -0.19 1.28
CA GLY A 86 5.34 0.52 0.33
C GLY A 86 4.75 0.62 -1.08
N ASP A 87 3.47 0.28 -1.27
CA ASP A 87 2.74 0.45 -2.51
C ASP A 87 2.00 1.78 -2.53
N GLU A 88 2.06 2.49 -3.65
CA GLU A 88 1.14 3.59 -3.92
C GLU A 88 -0.18 3.01 -4.41
N ALA A 89 -1.28 3.38 -3.76
CA ALA A 89 -2.61 2.91 -4.12
C ALA A 89 -3.68 3.99 -3.93
N SER A 90 -4.86 3.72 -4.47
CA SER A 90 -6.10 4.46 -4.18
C SER A 90 -7.23 3.48 -3.92
N ILE A 91 -8.13 3.83 -3.00
CA ILE A 91 -9.34 3.05 -2.71
C ILE A 91 -10.54 3.92 -3.02
N ASP A 92 -11.42 3.48 -3.93
CA ASP A 92 -12.61 4.24 -4.30
C ASP A 92 -13.78 4.07 -3.31
N GLU A 93 -14.86 4.83 -3.54
CA GLU A 93 -16.09 4.80 -2.74
C GLU A 93 -16.76 3.42 -2.69
N LYS A 94 -16.50 2.57 -3.68
CA LYS A 94 -17.03 1.19 -3.73
C LYS A 94 -16.11 0.20 -3.01
N GLY A 95 -14.96 0.66 -2.54
CA GLY A 95 -13.96 -0.12 -1.82
C GLY A 95 -12.97 -0.87 -2.71
N TYR A 96 -12.95 -0.62 -4.02
CA TYR A 96 -11.96 -1.24 -4.91
C TYR A 96 -10.62 -0.52 -4.77
N CYS A 97 -9.57 -1.31 -4.59
CA CYS A 97 -8.20 -0.83 -4.46
C CYS A 97 -7.47 -0.94 -5.80
N ARG A 98 -6.83 0.16 -6.22
CA ARG A 98 -5.97 0.21 -7.41
C ARG A 98 -4.54 0.49 -6.98
N ILE A 99 -3.62 -0.41 -7.31
CA ILE A 99 -2.18 -0.19 -7.12
C ILE A 99 -1.69 0.65 -8.29
N THR A 100 -1.11 1.81 -8.01
CA THR A 100 -0.63 2.77 -9.01
C THR A 100 0.89 2.79 -9.15
N GLY A 101 1.62 2.22 -8.17
CA GLY A 101 3.06 2.07 -8.24
C GLY A 101 3.68 1.57 -6.94
N ARG A 102 5.01 1.61 -6.89
CA ARG A 102 5.83 1.33 -5.69
C ARG A 102 6.51 2.61 -5.26
N ILE A 103 6.36 3.00 -4.00
CA ILE A 103 6.92 4.25 -3.48
C ILE A 103 8.44 4.29 -3.64
N LYS A 104 9.12 3.16 -3.38
CA LYS A 104 10.59 3.06 -3.53
C LYS A 104 11.06 3.15 -4.99
N ASP A 105 10.25 2.71 -5.96
CA ASP A 105 10.61 2.75 -7.39
C ASP A 105 10.38 4.14 -8.01
N ILE A 106 9.45 4.92 -7.44
CA ILE A 106 9.19 6.32 -7.82
C ILE A 106 10.40 7.20 -7.48
N ILE A 107 11.09 6.94 -6.36
CA ILE A 107 12.31 7.67 -5.97
C ILE A 107 13.44 7.41 -6.98
N ILE A 108 13.64 6.16 -7.42
CA ILE A 108 14.70 5.81 -8.39
C ILE A 108 14.43 6.40 -9.78
N ARG A 109 13.17 6.48 -10.22
CA ARG A 109 12.83 7.15 -11.49
C ARG A 109 12.92 8.67 -11.40
N GLY A 110 12.54 9.26 -10.27
CA GLY A 110 12.66 10.70 -10.03
C GLY A 110 14.11 11.17 -10.12
N GLU A 111 15.01 10.52 -9.38
CA GLU A 111 16.44 10.90 -9.36
C GLU A 111 17.11 10.78 -10.74
N LEU A 112 16.76 9.77 -11.55
CA LEU A 112 17.27 9.65 -12.92
C LEU A 112 16.72 10.73 -13.85
N ALA A 113 15.45 11.11 -13.72
CA ALA A 113 14.85 12.20 -14.50
C ALA A 113 15.42 13.58 -14.11
N TRP A 114 15.78 13.80 -12.85
CA TRP A 114 16.49 15.00 -12.40
C TRP A 114 17.93 15.05 -12.94
N LEU A 115 18.65 13.92 -12.95
CA LEU A 115 19.99 13.85 -13.53
C LEU A 115 19.99 14.10 -15.04
N GLU A 116 19.05 13.54 -15.80
CA GLU A 116 18.91 13.82 -17.24
C GLU A 116 18.55 15.29 -17.52
N SER A 117 17.65 15.87 -16.72
CA SER A 117 17.28 17.28 -16.84
C SER A 117 18.45 18.23 -16.51
N VAL A 118 19.30 17.87 -15.55
CA VAL A 118 20.50 18.66 -15.18
C VAL A 118 21.63 18.48 -16.20
N LEU A 119 21.78 17.30 -16.81
CA LEU A 119 22.78 17.03 -17.85
C LEU A 119 22.41 17.64 -19.22
N GLN A 120 21.14 17.90 -19.49
CA GLN A 120 20.70 18.65 -20.68
C GLN A 120 20.80 20.18 -20.51
N MET A 121 21.22 20.67 -19.34
CA MET A 121 21.46 22.08 -19.04
C MET A 121 22.95 22.44 -18.95
N SER A 122 23.87 21.59 -19.47
CA SER A 122 25.31 21.86 -19.58
C SER A 122 25.81 21.87 -21.01
#